data_AF-A0A971G0A7-F1
#
_entry.id   AF-A0A971G0A7-F1
#
_cell.length_a   1.000
_cell.length_b   1.000
_cell.length_c   1.000
_cell.angle_alpha   90.00
_cell.angle_beta   90.00
_cell.angle_gamma   90.00
#
_symmetry.space_group_name_H-M   'P 1'
#
loop_
_entity.id
_entity.type
_entity.pdbx_description
1 polymer ?
#
loop_
_entity_poly.entity_id
_entity_poly.type
_entity_poly.pdbx_seq_one_letter_code
_entity_poly.pdbx_strand_id
1 'polypeptide(L)' 'MARKLAAAHGLGDGDVIVAREALDELQSALYCLQAAIEDVDADLADSADDPTEVRRALTWLLDNARPLASAWIEPRTLDA' A
#
# COMPACT_ATOMS: atom_id res chain seq x y z
N MET A 1 -26.40 -16.35 12.80
CA MET A 1 -27.00 -15.46 11.78
C MET A 1 -25.96 -15.04 10.73
N ALA A 2 -24.74 -14.69 11.16
CA ALA A 2 -23.61 -14.29 10.30
C ALA A 2 -23.34 -15.17 9.06
N ARG A 3 -23.25 -16.51 9.18
CA ARG A 3 -22.97 -17.40 8.02
C ARG A 3 -24.05 -17.37 6.93
N LYS A 4 -25.33 -17.25 7.31
CA LYS A 4 -26.44 -17.16 6.34
C LYS A 4 -26.45 -15.82 5.62
N LEU A 5 -26.05 -14.74 6.31
CA LEU A 5 -25.92 -13.40 5.74
C LEU A 5 -24.71 -13.34 4.80
N ALA A 6 -23.57 -13.92 5.19
CA ALA A 6 -22.37 -14.03 4.35
C ALA A 6 -22.67 -14.81 3.04
N ALA A 7 -23.31 -15.98 3.14
CA ALA A 7 -23.71 -16.75 1.97
C ALA A 7 -24.70 -15.99 1.05
N ALA A 8 -25.60 -15.19 1.62
CA ALA A 8 -26.53 -14.35 0.85
C ALA A 8 -25.84 -13.20 0.09
N HIS A 9 -24.64 -12.79 0.53
CA HIS A 9 -23.78 -11.82 -0.14
C HIS A 9 -22.66 -12.46 -0.97
N GLY A 10 -22.69 -13.78 -1.17
CA GLY A 10 -21.73 -14.51 -2.00
C GLY A 10 -20.35 -14.70 -1.36
N LEU A 11 -20.23 -14.47 -0.06
CA LEU A 11 -18.96 -14.63 0.67
C LEU A 11 -18.77 -16.09 1.08
N GLY A 12 -17.66 -16.68 0.63
CA GLY A 12 -17.17 -17.98 1.09
C GLY A 12 -16.45 -17.89 2.43
N ASP A 13 -16.02 -19.04 2.96
CA ASP A 13 -15.42 -19.15 4.30
C ASP A 13 -14.08 -18.37 4.47
N GLY A 14 -13.45 -17.96 3.36
CA GLY A 14 -12.22 -17.15 3.35
C GLY A 14 -12.41 -15.70 2.90
N ASP A 15 -13.63 -15.30 2.56
CA ASP A 15 -13.89 -13.97 2.03
C ASP A 15 -14.14 -12.97 3.15
N VAL A 16 -13.57 -11.77 3.01
CA VAL A 16 -13.68 -10.70 4.00
C VAL A 16 -14.25 -9.43 3.39
N ILE A 17 -15.02 -8.69 4.18
CA ILE A 17 -15.47 -7.35 3.81
C ILE A 17 -14.49 -6.34 4.41
N VAL A 18 -13.90 -5.52 3.54
CA VAL A 18 -13.09 -4.36 3.91
C VAL A 18 -13.82 -3.08 3.54
N ALA A 19 -13.50 -1.98 4.24
CA ALA A 19 -13.99 -0.67 3.86
C ALA A 19 -13.39 -0.27 2.51
N ARG A 20 -14.21 0.31 1.63
CA ARG A 20 -13.72 0.79 0.32
C ARG A 20 -12.66 1.87 0.52
N GLU A 21 -12.89 2.77 1.47
CA GLU A 21 -11.99 3.88 1.78
C GLU A 21 -10.60 3.37 2.18
N ALA A 22 -10.51 2.27 2.92
CA ALA A 22 -9.24 1.65 3.28
C ALA A 22 -8.49 1.09 2.06
N LEU A 23 -9.21 0.58 1.04
CA LEU A 23 -8.59 0.16 -0.22
C LEU A 23 -8.15 1.37 -1.05
N ASP A 24 -8.95 2.44 -1.10
CA ASP A 24 -8.63 3.66 -1.83
C ASP A 24 -7.38 4.36 -1.23
N GLU A 25 -7.25 4.37 0.10
CA GLU A 25 -6.07 4.86 0.82
C GLU A 25 -4.82 4.00 0.55
N LEU A 26 -4.96 2.67 0.59
CA LEU A 26 -3.87 1.75 0.23
C LEU A 26 -3.41 1.96 -1.22
N GLN A 27 -4.36 2.12 -2.14
CA GLN A 27 -4.06 2.36 -3.55
C GLN A 27 -3.34 3.69 -3.75
N SER A 28 -3.72 4.73 -3.02
CA SER A 28 -3.04 6.03 -3.05
C SER A 28 -1.60 5.93 -2.55
N ALA A 29 -1.36 5.20 -1.45
CA ALA A 29 -0.01 4.98 -0.93
C ALA A 29 0.87 4.17 -1.91
N LEU A 30 0.30 3.14 -2.56
CA LEU A 30 0.98 2.37 -3.60
C LEU A 30 1.34 3.24 -4.81
N TYR A 31 0.43 4.13 -5.22
CA TYR A 31 0.70 5.07 -6.32
C TYR A 31 1.88 5.99 -6.01
N CYS A 32 1.93 6.56 -4.79
CA CYS A 32 3.06 7.39 -4.37
C CYS A 32 4.39 6.61 -4.35
N LEU A 33 4.37 5.36 -3.87
CA LEU A 33 5.57 4.53 -3.89
C LEU A 33 6.01 4.21 -5.33
N GLN A 34 5.09 3.92 -6.24
CA GLN A 34 5.41 3.70 -7.65
C GLN A 34 6.09 4.93 -8.26
N ALA A 35 5.53 6.12 -8.06
CA ALA A 35 6.13 7.37 -8.54
C ALA A 35 7.54 7.58 -7.95
N ALA A 36 7.72 7.31 -6.65
CA ALA A 36 9.03 7.42 -6.02
C ALA A 36 10.07 6.44 -6.57
N ILE A 37 9.65 5.23 -7.00
CA ILE A 37 10.55 4.29 -7.68
C ILE A 37 10.95 4.83 -9.05
N GLU A 38 9.99 5.35 -9.82
CA GLU A 38 10.26 5.94 -11.15
C GLU A 38 11.24 7.14 -11.05
N ASP A 39 11.06 8.00 -10.04
CA ASP A 39 11.97 9.12 -9.77
C ASP A 39 13.39 8.63 -9.42
N VAL A 40 13.51 7.62 -8.57
CA VAL A 40 14.80 7.06 -8.14
C VAL A 40 15.51 6.37 -9.29
N ASP A 41 14.79 5.63 -10.14
CA ASP A 41 15.37 5.02 -11.33
C ASP A 41 15.96 6.07 -12.27
N ALA A 42 15.27 7.22 -12.44
CA ALA A 42 15.77 8.35 -13.22
C ALA A 42 16.99 9.02 -12.57
N ASP A 43 16.91 9.33 -11.26
CA ASP A 43 18.01 9.95 -10.50
C ASP A 43 19.29 9.09 -10.55
N LEU A 44 19.14 7.76 -10.43
CA LEU A 44 20.27 6.83 -10.49
C LEU A 44 20.82 6.67 -11.92
N ALA A 45 19.98 6.75 -12.95
CA ALA A 45 20.46 6.74 -14.33
C ALA A 45 21.35 7.95 -14.63
N ASP A 46 21.04 9.11 -14.04
CA ASP A 46 21.76 10.36 -14.27
C ASP A 46 22.95 10.58 -13.33
N SER A 47 22.92 10.10 -12.09
CA SER A 47 23.88 10.49 -11.03
C SER A 47 24.26 9.35 -10.05
N ALA A 48 24.31 8.09 -10.49
CA ALA A 48 24.63 6.96 -9.61
C ALA A 48 26.01 7.01 -8.93
N ASP A 49 26.97 7.76 -9.46
CA ASP A 49 28.32 7.90 -8.90
C ASP A 49 28.46 9.00 -7.85
N ASP A 50 27.44 9.84 -7.66
CA ASP A 50 27.39 10.84 -6.58
C ASP A 50 26.73 10.27 -5.32
N PRO A 51 27.47 10.05 -4.22
CA PRO A 51 26.91 9.53 -2.97
C PRO A 51 25.85 10.44 -2.33
N THR A 52 25.88 11.74 -2.62
CA THR A 52 24.89 12.70 -2.12
C THR A 52 23.55 12.48 -2.81
N GLU A 53 23.57 12.32 -4.13
CA GLU A 53 22.38 12.05 -4.94
C GLU A 53 21.78 10.68 -4.60
N VAL A 54 22.63 9.65 -4.44
CA VAL A 54 22.17 8.32 -3.98
C VAL A 54 21.50 8.40 -2.60
N ARG A 55 22.06 9.19 -1.67
CA ARG A 55 21.43 9.38 -0.34
C ARG A 55 20.10 10.13 -0.45
N ARG A 56 20.01 11.14 -1.32
CA ARG A 56 18.78 11.92 -1.57
C ARG A 56 17.68 11.01 -2.13
N ALA A 57 18.00 10.23 -3.16
CA ALA A 57 17.11 9.27 -3.79
C ALA A 57 16.62 8.21 -2.78
N LEU A 58 17.52 7.64 -1.97
CA LEU A 58 17.14 6.67 -0.92
C LEU A 58 16.23 7.28 0.14
N THR A 59 16.49 8.53 0.55
CA THR A 59 15.65 9.23 1.53
C THR A 59 14.24 9.43 0.97
N TRP A 60 14.14 9.90 -0.29
CA TRP A 60 12.88 10.05 -1.00
C TRP A 60 12.07 8.74 -1.07
N LEU A 61 12.74 7.64 -1.43
CA LEU A 61 12.11 6.33 -1.48
C LEU A 61 11.58 5.90 -0.12
N LEU A 62 12.36 6.06 0.94
CA LEU A 62 11.96 5.66 2.29
C LEU A 62 10.79 6.51 2.81
N ASP A 63 10.76 7.80 2.53
CA ASP A 63 9.67 8.68 2.94
C ASP A 63 8.35 8.30 2.27
N ASN A 64 8.39 7.84 1.02
CA ASN A 64 7.20 7.34 0.31
C ASN A 64 6.83 5.89 0.66
N ALA A 65 7.80 5.06 1.06
CA ALA A 65 7.56 3.67 1.46
C ALA A 65 7.02 3.55 2.90
N ARG A 66 7.39 4.45 3.82
CA ARG A 66 6.99 4.39 5.23
C ARG A 66 5.48 4.43 5.47
N PRO A 67 4.68 5.28 4.78
CA PRO A 67 3.23 5.25 4.90
C PRO A 67 2.66 3.88 4.53
N LEU A 68 3.14 3.29 3.42
CA LEU A 68 2.71 1.96 2.99
C LEU A 68 3.12 0.87 3.96
N ALA A 69 4.35 0.91 4.48
CA ALA A 69 4.83 -0.05 5.49
C ALA A 69 4.04 0.00 6.79
N SER A 70 3.39 1.14 7.07
CA SER A 70 2.52 1.33 8.23
C SER A 70 1.04 1.06 7.91
N ALA A 71 0.70 0.82 6.63
CA ALA A 71 -0.65 0.56 6.21
C ALA A 71 -1.06 -0.85 6.64
N TRP A 72 -2.13 -0.93 7.42
CA TRP A 72 -2.70 -2.18 7.89
C TRP A 72 -4.21 -2.13 7.69
N ILE A 73 -4.73 -3.03 6.85
CA ILE A 73 -6.16 -3.18 6.62
C ILE A 73 -6.63 -4.32 7.51
N GLU A 74 -7.40 -4.00 8.55
CA GLU A 74 -8.08 -5.01 9.35
C GLU A 74 -9.35 -5.49 8.66
N PRO A 75 -9.48 -6.78 8.36
CA PRO A 75 -10.75 -7.35 7.96
C PRO A 75 -11.74 -7.24 9.12
N ARG A 76 -12.91 -6.64 8.90
CA ARG A 76 -13.95 -6.66 9.92
C ARG A 76 -14.52 -8.07 10.01
N THR A 77 -14.15 -8.81 11.04
CA THR A 77 -14.94 -9.97 11.48
C THR A 77 -16.21 -9.41 12.11
N LEU A 78 -17.37 -9.70 11.53
CA LEU A 78 -18.64 -9.41 12.19
C LEU A 78 -18.63 -10.16 13.54
N ASP A 79 -18.56 -9.41 14.64
CA ASP A 79 -18.69 -9.98 15.99
C ASP A 79 -19.95 -10.86 16.03
N ALA A 80 -19.75 -12.10 16.53
CA ALA A 80 -20.72 -13.20 16.44
C ALA A 80 -21.91 -13.05 17.40
#